data_AF-A0A8S9RAE0-F1
#
_entry.id   AF-A0A8S9RAE0-F1
#
_cell.length_a   1.000
_cell.length_b   1.000
_cell.length_c   1.000
_cell.angle_alpha   90.00
_cell.angle_beta   90.00
_cell.angle_gamma   90.00
#
_symmetry.space_group_name_H-M   'P 1'
#
loop_
_entity.id
_entity.type
_entity.pdbx_description
1 polymer ?
#
loop_
_entity_poly.entity_id
_entity_poly.type
_entity_poly.pdbx_seq_one_letter_code
_entity_poly.pdbx_strand_id
1 'polypeptide(L)'
;MAGIVTSLQARCSVIAAANPVGGRYDSSKSFAQNVELTDPILSRFDILCVVKDVVDPVTDEMLAEFVVNSHFKSQPKGGKMDDSEPQDDNHGSSGSSDPEVLPQNLLRKYLTYSKLYVFPKLSEIDAKKLETVYANLRRESMNGQGVSIATRHLESMIRMSEANARMHLRQYVTEDDVNMAIRVLLDSFISTQKFGVQRTLRESFKRYITYKKDYNSLLLVLLKELVKNALKFEEIITGSNSGLSSIEVKIEELQTKVKFMLF
;
A
#
# COMPACT_ATOMS: atom_id res chain seq x y z
N MET A 1 -24.73 24.53 -38.87
CA MET A 1 -23.36 25.03 -38.65
C MET A 1 -22.52 23.86 -38.16
N ALA A 2 -21.67 23.31 -39.02
CA ALA A 2 -20.77 22.22 -38.65
C ALA A 2 -19.71 22.77 -37.69
N GLY A 3 -19.57 22.13 -36.53
CA GLY A 3 -18.65 22.53 -35.47
C GLY A 3 -17.19 22.38 -35.89
N ILE A 4 -16.36 23.29 -35.38
CA ILE A 4 -14.91 23.26 -35.57
C ILE A 4 -14.36 21.93 -35.04
N VAL A 5 -13.72 21.14 -35.90
CA VAL A 5 -13.00 19.93 -35.50
C VAL A 5 -11.59 20.34 -35.09
N THR A 6 -11.31 20.30 -33.79
CA THR A 6 -9.97 20.54 -33.23
C THR A 6 -9.55 19.39 -32.34
N SER A 7 -8.25 19.11 -32.32
CA SER A 7 -7.64 18.13 -31.41
C SER A 7 -6.85 18.86 -30.34
N LEU A 8 -7.13 18.56 -29.07
CA LEU A 8 -6.47 19.13 -27.91
C LEU A 8 -5.73 18.04 -27.13
N GLN A 9 -4.56 18.37 -26.58
CA GLN A 9 -3.80 17.44 -25.77
C GLN A 9 -4.36 17.36 -24.35
N ALA A 10 -4.70 16.16 -23.89
CA ALA A 10 -5.06 15.87 -22.50
C ALA A 10 -3.97 15.02 -21.85
N ARG A 11 -3.08 15.65 -21.07
CA ARG A 11 -2.03 14.97 -20.29
C ARG A 11 -2.37 15.09 -18.81
N CYS A 12 -2.96 14.04 -18.25
CA CYS A 12 -3.29 13.97 -16.82
C CYS A 12 -2.98 12.58 -16.26
N SER A 13 -2.74 12.53 -14.95
CA SER A 13 -2.71 11.29 -14.19
C SER A 13 -4.13 10.93 -13.77
N VAL A 14 -4.49 9.65 -13.85
CA VAL A 14 -5.82 9.16 -13.46
C VAL A 14 -5.70 8.48 -12.10
N ILE A 15 -6.55 8.90 -11.16
CA ILE A 15 -6.78 8.24 -9.88
C ILE A 15 -8.25 7.87 -9.86
N ALA A 16 -8.54 6.59 -9.61
CA ALA A 16 -9.89 6.06 -9.60
C ALA A 16 -10.07 5.13 -8.40
N ALA A 17 -11.27 5.11 -7.86
CA ALA A 17 -11.73 4.14 -6.88
C ALA A 17 -12.94 3.41 -7.46
N ALA A 18 -13.01 2.09 -7.25
CA ALA A 18 -14.11 1.26 -7.70
C ALA A 18 -14.59 0.40 -6.54
N ASN A 19 -15.90 0.22 -6.45
CA ASN A 19 -16.52 -0.64 -5.43
C ASN A 19 -16.55 -2.09 -5.92
N PRO A 20 -16.39 -3.07 -5.02
CA PRO A 20 -16.53 -4.47 -5.38
C PRO A 20 -17.99 -4.81 -5.72
N VAL A 21 -18.18 -5.70 -6.69
CA VAL A 21 -19.49 -6.26 -7.02
C VAL A 21 -20.06 -7.00 -5.81
N GLY A 22 -21.31 -6.74 -5.46
CA GLY A 22 -21.96 -7.36 -4.29
C GLY A 22 -21.54 -6.76 -2.94
N GLY A 23 -20.83 -5.64 -2.93
CA GLY A 23 -20.55 -4.85 -1.72
C GLY A 23 -19.39 -5.33 -0.85
N ARG A 24 -18.87 -6.55 -1.06
CA ARG A 24 -17.66 -7.06 -0.40
C ARG A 24 -16.73 -7.73 -1.41
N TYR A 25 -15.43 -7.51 -1.24
CA TYR A 25 -14.40 -8.11 -2.10
C TYR A 25 -14.22 -9.60 -1.77
N ASP A 26 -14.36 -10.47 -2.78
CA ASP A 26 -14.19 -11.91 -2.67
C ASP A 26 -12.80 -12.35 -3.17
N SER A 27 -11.95 -12.82 -2.25
CA SER A 27 -10.57 -13.23 -2.54
C SER A 27 -10.45 -14.56 -3.28
N SER A 28 -11.54 -15.31 -3.43
CA SER A 28 -11.58 -16.54 -4.24
C SER A 28 -11.69 -16.24 -5.73
N LYS A 29 -12.27 -15.09 -6.09
CA LYS A 29 -12.45 -14.61 -7.47
C LYS A 29 -11.23 -13.81 -7.93
N SER A 30 -11.08 -13.67 -9.26
CA SER A 30 -10.05 -12.77 -9.80
C SER A 30 -10.43 -11.30 -9.59
N PHE A 31 -9.45 -10.40 -9.66
CA PHE A 31 -9.72 -8.96 -9.53
C PHE A 31 -10.74 -8.45 -10.58
N ALA A 32 -10.62 -8.89 -11.83
CA ALA A 32 -11.56 -8.52 -12.91
C ALA A 32 -13.00 -9.03 -12.68
N GLN A 33 -13.19 -10.08 -11.87
CA GLN A 33 -14.53 -10.55 -11.48
C GLN A 33 -15.10 -9.79 -10.29
N ASN A 34 -14.23 -9.21 -9.46
CA ASN A 34 -14.64 -8.40 -8.31
C ASN A 34 -15.01 -6.97 -8.71
N VAL A 35 -14.57 -6.50 -9.87
CA VAL A 35 -14.74 -5.11 -10.32
C VAL A 35 -15.33 -5.10 -11.73
N GLU A 36 -16.35 -4.27 -11.98
CA GLU A 36 -16.98 -4.11 -13.31
C GLU A 36 -16.09 -3.31 -14.29
N LEU A 37 -14.86 -3.76 -14.51
CA LEU A 37 -13.91 -3.15 -15.43
C LEU A 37 -13.36 -4.19 -16.41
N THR A 38 -13.21 -3.79 -17.66
CA THR A 38 -12.66 -4.64 -18.71
C THR A 38 -11.14 -4.71 -18.62
N ASP A 39 -10.55 -5.86 -19.02
CA ASP A 39 -9.09 -6.06 -19.02
C ASP A 39 -8.30 -4.97 -19.79
N PRO A 40 -8.78 -4.41 -20.92
CA PRO A 40 -8.11 -3.29 -21.59
C PRO A 40 -8.06 -1.99 -20.76
N ILE A 41 -8.97 -1.82 -19.80
CA ILE A 41 -8.93 -0.68 -18.86
C ILE A 41 -7.97 -0.99 -17.71
N LEU A 42 -8.03 -2.20 -17.16
CA LEU A 42 -7.15 -2.61 -16.06
C LEU A 42 -5.68 -2.60 -16.45
N SER A 43 -5.38 -3.07 -17.66
CA SER A 43 -4.07 -2.94 -18.28
C SER A 43 -3.70 -1.50 -18.65
N ARG A 44 -4.49 -0.48 -18.29
CA ARG A 44 -4.08 0.94 -18.38
C ARG A 44 -3.64 1.55 -17.08
N PHE A 45 -3.79 0.83 -15.96
CA PHE A 45 -3.30 1.27 -14.66
C PHE A 45 -1.92 0.70 -14.38
N ASP A 46 -1.09 1.52 -13.73
CA ASP A 46 0.24 1.11 -13.29
C ASP A 46 0.19 0.41 -11.93
N ILE A 47 -0.71 0.87 -11.05
CA ILE A 47 -0.90 0.37 -9.70
C ILE A 47 -2.38 0.07 -9.49
N LEU A 48 -2.65 -1.14 -9.03
CA LEU A 48 -3.94 -1.64 -8.55
C LEU A 48 -3.82 -1.91 -7.05
N CYS A 49 -4.62 -1.22 -6.24
CA CYS A 49 -4.67 -1.39 -4.79
C CYS A 49 -6.00 -2.03 -4.39
N VAL A 50 -5.95 -3.21 -3.77
CA VAL A 50 -7.13 -3.87 -3.20
C VAL A 50 -7.21 -3.56 -1.71
N VAL A 51 -8.21 -2.78 -1.32
CA VAL A 51 -8.53 -2.53 0.10
C VAL A 51 -9.53 -3.60 0.55
N LYS A 52 -9.19 -4.32 1.62
CA LYS A 52 -10.03 -5.39 2.18
C LYS A 52 -10.46 -5.03 3.58
N ASP A 53 -11.74 -5.22 3.87
CA ASP A 53 -12.29 -5.17 5.21
C ASP A 53 -12.03 -6.51 5.91
N VAL A 54 -11.15 -6.50 6.91
CA VAL A 54 -10.79 -7.67 7.73
C VAL A 54 -11.02 -7.30 9.17
N VAL A 55 -11.93 -8.02 9.84
CA VAL A 55 -12.21 -7.83 11.27
C VAL A 55 -10.97 -8.22 12.07
N ASP A 56 -10.42 -7.26 12.81
CA ASP A 56 -9.30 -7.43 13.74
C ASP A 56 -9.55 -6.54 14.97
N PRO A 57 -9.87 -7.12 16.15
CA PRO A 57 -10.35 -6.36 17.30
C PRO A 57 -9.38 -5.27 17.75
N VAL A 58 -8.07 -5.53 17.62
CA VAL A 58 -7.03 -4.57 18.01
C VAL A 58 -7.02 -3.36 17.08
N THR A 59 -7.07 -3.56 15.76
CA THR A 59 -7.10 -2.44 14.82
C THR A 59 -8.42 -1.69 14.84
N ASP A 60 -9.51 -2.41 15.11
CA ASP A 60 -10.85 -1.82 15.21
C ASP A 60 -10.96 -0.91 16.44
N GLU A 61 -10.39 -1.33 17.58
CA GLU A 61 -10.30 -0.49 18.79
C GLU A 61 -9.45 0.75 18.55
N MET A 62 -8.26 0.61 17.95
CA MET A 62 -7.39 1.74 17.61
C MET A 62 -8.07 2.73 16.65
N LEU A 63 -8.81 2.23 15.65
CA LEU A 63 -9.55 3.06 14.71
C LEU A 63 -10.71 3.78 15.40
N ALA A 64 -11.45 3.08 16.26
CA ALA A 64 -12.56 3.67 17.02
C ALA A 64 -12.07 4.81 17.92
N GLU A 65 -10.98 4.59 18.67
CA GLU A 65 -10.36 5.62 19.50
C GLU A 65 -9.94 6.84 18.68
N PHE A 66 -9.28 6.61 17.53
CA PHE A 66 -8.88 7.69 16.63
C PHE A 66 -10.07 8.52 16.12
N VAL A 67 -11.13 7.85 15.66
CA VAL A 67 -12.34 8.50 15.14
C VAL A 67 -13.03 9.32 16.22
N VAL A 68 -13.20 8.75 17.42
CA VAL A 68 -13.81 9.43 18.57
C VAL A 68 -13.02 10.68 18.96
N ASN A 69 -11.69 10.56 19.06
CA ASN A 69 -10.80 11.68 19.37
C ASN A 69 -10.83 12.77 18.30
N SER A 70 -10.94 12.40 17.03
CA SER A 70 -11.08 13.35 15.91
C SER A 70 -12.40 14.13 15.98
N HIS A 71 -13.50 13.46 16.33
CA HIS A 71 -14.80 14.11 16.52
C HIS A 71 -14.79 15.12 17.68
N PHE A 72 -14.13 14.81 18.81
CA PHE A 72 -13.99 15.76 19.92
C PHE A 72 -13.24 17.03 19.50
N LYS A 73 -12.20 16.91 18.68
CA LYS A 73 -11.40 18.04 18.19
C LYS A 73 -12.12 18.89 17.15
N SER A 74 -13.05 18.30 16.41
CA SER A 74 -13.72 18.94 15.26
C SER A 74 -15.08 19.56 15.61
N GLN A 75 -15.41 19.68 16.90
CA GLN A 75 -16.69 20.30 17.30
C GLN A 75 -16.70 21.80 16.95
N PRO A 76 -17.77 22.30 16.31
CA PRO A 76 -17.92 23.73 16.11
C PRO A 76 -17.98 24.40 17.48
N LYS A 77 -17.05 25.32 17.77
CA LYS A 77 -17.16 26.21 18.91
C LYS A 77 -18.41 27.06 18.69
N GLY A 78 -19.52 26.65 19.31
CA GLY A 78 -20.78 27.40 19.27
C GLY A 78 -20.52 28.84 19.69
N GLY A 79 -21.08 29.79 18.93
CA GLY A 79 -20.75 31.22 18.97
C GLY A 79 -20.89 31.89 20.35
N LYS A 80 -19.85 31.77 21.17
CA LYS A 80 -19.49 32.80 22.14
C LYS A 80 -18.25 33.49 21.58
N MET A 81 -18.52 34.66 20.98
CA MET A 81 -17.53 35.72 20.78
C MET A 81 -16.81 35.93 22.10
N ASP A 82 -15.54 35.58 22.14
CA ASP A 82 -14.59 36.27 23.00
C ASP A 82 -13.44 36.69 22.08
N ASP A 83 -13.25 37.99 21.98
CA ASP A 83 -12.34 38.67 21.06
C ASP A 83 -10.89 38.31 21.39
N SER A 84 -10.40 37.24 20.78
CA SER A 84 -8.97 36.98 20.64
C SER A 84 -8.69 36.88 19.15
N GLU A 85 -7.74 37.70 18.71
CA GLU A 85 -7.36 37.98 17.32
C GLU A 85 -7.34 36.75 16.38
N PRO A 86 -7.51 36.95 15.06
CA PRO A 86 -7.32 35.89 14.08
C PRO A 86 -5.83 35.50 14.03
N GLN A 87 -5.42 34.60 14.92
CA GLN A 87 -4.18 33.87 14.80
C GLN A 87 -4.30 32.97 13.57
N ASP A 88 -3.64 33.41 12.50
CA ASP A 88 -3.17 32.66 11.34
C ASP A 88 -3.46 31.14 11.44
N ASP A 89 -4.35 30.64 10.58
CA ASP A 89 -4.85 29.25 10.48
C ASP A 89 -3.74 28.24 10.15
N ASN A 90 -2.72 28.16 11.02
CA ASN A 90 -1.61 27.22 10.95
C ASN A 90 -1.70 26.17 12.07
N HIS A 91 -2.82 26.11 12.80
CA HIS A 91 -3.13 25.05 13.78
C HIS A 91 -3.87 23.87 13.12
N GLY A 92 -3.22 23.26 12.13
CA GLY A 92 -3.49 21.85 11.83
C GLY A 92 -2.87 20.98 12.92
N SER A 93 -3.70 20.20 13.62
CA SER A 93 -3.30 19.06 14.46
C SER A 93 -2.42 19.37 15.70
N SER A 94 -2.98 19.98 16.73
CA SER A 94 -2.45 19.89 18.11
C SER A 94 -2.98 18.64 18.81
N GLY A 95 -2.40 17.49 18.47
CA GLY A 95 -2.57 16.25 19.22
C GLY A 95 -1.53 15.26 18.74
N SER A 96 -0.50 15.06 19.56
CA SER A 96 0.74 14.36 19.23
C SER A 96 1.30 14.78 17.87
N SER A 97 2.02 15.90 17.82
CA SER A 97 2.97 16.13 16.74
C SER A 97 4.05 15.07 16.85
N ASP A 98 3.76 13.91 16.25
CA ASP A 98 4.75 12.90 15.94
C ASP A 98 5.86 13.65 15.17
N PRO A 99 7.07 13.78 15.73
CA PRO A 99 8.13 14.62 15.18
C PRO A 99 8.55 14.20 13.76
N GLU A 100 8.07 13.04 13.27
CA GLU A 100 8.25 12.56 11.91
C GLU A 100 7.24 13.12 10.89
N VAL A 101 6.13 13.74 11.31
CA VAL A 101 5.09 14.21 10.37
C VAL A 101 5.43 15.57 9.78
N LEU A 102 5.63 15.61 8.46
CA LEU A 102 5.92 16.84 7.72
C LEU A 102 4.70 17.79 7.70
N PRO A 103 4.87 19.08 8.05
CA PRO A 103 3.81 20.06 7.93
C PRO A 103 3.31 20.23 6.48
N GLN A 104 2.00 20.43 6.30
CA GLN A 104 1.37 20.51 4.98
C GLN A 104 1.96 21.60 4.07
N ASN A 105 2.32 22.75 4.66
CA ASN A 105 2.93 23.87 3.94
C ASN A 105 4.32 23.53 3.39
N LEU A 106 5.12 22.79 4.16
CA LEU A 106 6.44 22.33 3.73
C LEU A 106 6.31 21.28 2.63
N LEU A 107 5.41 20.30 2.81
CA LEU A 107 5.18 19.24 1.82
C LEU A 107 4.76 19.81 0.46
N ARG A 108 3.87 20.81 0.43
CA ARG A 108 3.46 21.47 -0.82
C ARG A 108 4.65 22.12 -1.54
N LYS A 109 5.47 22.88 -0.80
CA LYS A 109 6.68 23.52 -1.36
C LYS A 109 7.69 22.48 -1.85
N TYR A 110 7.85 21.38 -1.12
CA TYR A 110 8.74 20.27 -1.46
C TYR A 110 8.33 19.57 -2.77
N LEU A 111 7.03 19.28 -2.93
CA LEU A 111 6.49 18.69 -4.16
C LEU A 111 6.64 19.63 -5.36
N THR A 112 6.41 20.93 -5.17
CA THR A 112 6.63 21.92 -6.23
C THR A 112 8.11 21.98 -6.64
N TYR A 113 9.03 22.05 -5.67
CA TYR A 113 10.46 22.09 -5.95
C TYR A 113 10.95 20.83 -6.67
N SER A 114 10.63 19.65 -6.14
CA SER A 114 11.05 18.37 -6.72
C SER A 114 10.53 18.17 -8.15
N LYS A 115 9.30 18.63 -8.45
CA LYS A 115 8.73 18.56 -9.81
C LYS A 115 9.41 19.52 -10.80
N LEU A 116 9.85 20.70 -10.34
CA LEU A 116 10.41 21.74 -11.22
C LEU A 116 11.91 21.57 -11.47
N TYR A 117 12.67 21.05 -10.50
CA TYR A 117 14.14 21.10 -10.52
C TYR A 117 14.83 19.73 -10.55
N VAL A 118 14.08 18.62 -10.39
CA VAL A 118 14.67 17.28 -10.31
C VAL A 118 14.14 16.37 -11.42
N PHE A 119 15.06 15.92 -12.27
CA PHE A 119 14.78 15.12 -13.46
C PHE A 119 15.66 13.86 -13.43
N PRO A 120 15.29 12.85 -12.61
CA PRO A 120 16.10 11.66 -12.42
C PRO A 120 16.30 10.90 -13.73
N LYS A 121 17.50 10.34 -13.90
CA LYS A 121 17.83 9.48 -15.06
C LYS A 121 18.20 8.09 -14.60
N LEU A 122 17.77 7.09 -15.37
CA LEU A 122 18.11 5.68 -15.14
C LEU A 122 19.53 5.39 -15.67
N SER A 123 20.29 4.61 -14.92
CA SER A 123 21.60 4.11 -15.35
C SER A 123 21.48 2.79 -16.11
N GLU A 124 22.44 2.46 -16.99
CA GLU A 124 22.41 1.20 -17.75
C GLU A 124 22.51 -0.06 -16.88
N ILE A 125 23.06 0.06 -15.67
CA ILE A 125 23.29 -1.07 -14.74
C ILE A 125 21.96 -1.64 -14.22
N ASP A 126 20.95 -0.78 -14.09
CA ASP A 126 19.65 -1.12 -13.51
C ASP A 126 18.69 -1.81 -14.51
N ALA A 127 18.96 -1.69 -15.81
CA ALA A 127 18.09 -2.21 -16.88
C ALA A 127 17.97 -3.74 -16.86
N LYS A 128 19.10 -4.45 -16.71
CA LYS A 128 19.12 -5.94 -16.70
C LYS A 128 18.29 -6.55 -15.57
N LYS A 129 18.26 -5.87 -14.42
CA LYS A 129 17.50 -6.32 -13.25
C LYS A 129 15.99 -6.21 -13.52
N LEU A 130 15.55 -5.09 -14.08
CA LEU A 130 14.16 -4.86 -14.46
C LEU A 130 13.69 -5.87 -15.53
N GLU A 131 14.53 -6.15 -16.53
CA GLU A 131 14.26 -7.16 -17.56
C GLU A 131 14.07 -8.56 -16.95
N THR A 132 14.98 -8.95 -16.05
CA THR A 132 14.92 -10.26 -15.37
C THR A 132 13.65 -10.40 -14.54
N VAL A 133 13.30 -9.38 -13.76
CA VAL A 133 12.08 -9.37 -12.94
C VAL A 133 10.84 -9.44 -13.82
N TYR A 134 10.77 -8.64 -14.89
CA TYR A 134 9.65 -8.66 -15.83
C TYR A 134 9.50 -10.04 -16.51
N ALA A 135 10.58 -10.64 -16.99
CA ALA A 135 10.55 -11.95 -17.64
C ALA A 135 10.04 -13.04 -16.70
N ASN A 136 10.51 -13.05 -15.45
CA ASN A 136 10.05 -13.98 -14.43
C ASN A 136 8.56 -13.74 -14.09
N LEU A 137 8.17 -12.48 -13.87
CA LEU A 137 6.79 -12.12 -13.53
C LEU A 137 5.82 -12.49 -14.65
N ARG A 138 6.21 -12.28 -15.92
CA ARG A 138 5.42 -12.69 -17.09
C ARG A 138 5.27 -14.20 -17.18
N ARG A 139 6.35 -14.97 -16.92
CA ARG A 139 6.30 -16.43 -16.91
C ARG A 139 5.34 -16.97 -15.85
N GLU A 140 5.43 -16.46 -14.62
CA GLU A 140 4.55 -16.87 -13.52
C GLU A 140 3.09 -16.43 -13.76
N SER A 141 2.89 -15.26 -14.38
CA SER A 141 1.56 -14.72 -14.73
C SER A 141 0.84 -15.55 -15.79
N MET A 142 1.53 -16.22 -16.70
CA MET A 142 0.90 -17.03 -17.76
C MET A 142 0.16 -18.26 -17.20
N ASN A 143 0.57 -18.74 -16.02
CA ASN A 143 -0.04 -19.90 -15.37
C ASN A 143 -1.25 -19.51 -14.50
N GLY A 144 -1.46 -18.21 -14.25
CA GLY A 144 -2.53 -17.69 -13.39
C GLY A 144 -3.71 -17.11 -14.18
N GLN A 145 -4.94 -17.33 -13.72
CA GLN A 145 -6.16 -16.70 -14.23
C GLN A 145 -6.39 -15.29 -13.63
N GLY A 146 -5.36 -14.44 -13.61
CA GLY A 146 -5.44 -13.08 -13.07
C GLY A 146 -5.10 -12.00 -14.09
N VAL A 147 -4.86 -10.77 -13.62
CA VAL A 147 -4.42 -9.66 -14.50
C VAL A 147 -3.13 -10.07 -15.21
N SER A 148 -3.06 -9.87 -16.52
CA SER A 148 -1.89 -10.24 -17.31
C SER A 148 -0.82 -9.14 -17.28
N ILE A 149 0.44 -9.55 -17.28
CA ILE A 149 1.57 -8.62 -17.27
C ILE A 149 1.94 -8.19 -18.70
N ALA A 150 1.68 -6.93 -19.01
CA ALA A 150 2.08 -6.28 -20.25
C ALA A 150 3.41 -5.50 -20.12
N THR A 151 4.02 -5.17 -21.26
CA THR A 151 5.27 -4.38 -21.36
C THR A 151 5.17 -3.03 -20.65
N ARG A 152 3.98 -2.45 -20.57
CA ARG A 152 3.74 -1.21 -19.81
C ARG A 152 4.19 -1.29 -18.35
N HIS A 153 4.15 -2.46 -17.72
CA HIS A 153 4.50 -2.57 -16.30
C HIS A 153 6.01 -2.40 -16.10
N LEU A 154 6.81 -2.68 -17.14
CA LEU A 154 8.22 -2.30 -17.18
C LEU A 154 8.37 -0.78 -17.16
N GLU A 155 7.61 -0.07 -17.99
CA GLU A 155 7.57 1.40 -17.97
C GLU A 155 7.05 1.94 -16.62
N SER A 156 6.09 1.25 -15.99
CA SER A 156 5.60 1.60 -14.65
C SER A 156 6.72 1.48 -13.61
N MET A 157 7.53 0.42 -13.64
CA MET A 157 8.68 0.27 -12.73
C MET A 157 9.71 1.38 -12.92
N ILE A 158 10.01 1.77 -14.16
CA ILE A 158 10.92 2.88 -14.45
C ILE A 158 10.35 4.18 -13.89
N ARG A 159 9.08 4.49 -14.18
CA ARG A 159 8.39 5.69 -13.69
C ARG A 159 8.33 5.75 -12.15
N MET A 160 8.12 4.63 -11.48
CA MET A 160 8.15 4.54 -10.02
C MET A 160 9.56 4.71 -9.45
N SER A 161 10.58 4.19 -10.12
CA SER A 161 11.99 4.35 -9.70
C SER A 161 12.42 5.80 -9.80
N GLU A 162 12.08 6.47 -10.91
CA GLU A 162 12.29 7.91 -11.08
C GLU A 162 11.49 8.72 -10.07
N ALA A 163 10.24 8.34 -9.77
CA ALA A 163 9.44 9.02 -8.76
C ALA A 163 10.09 8.93 -7.37
N ASN A 164 10.63 7.76 -6.99
CA ASN A 164 11.32 7.58 -5.72
C ASN A 164 12.62 8.39 -5.66
N ALA A 165 13.41 8.41 -6.74
CA ALA A 165 14.61 9.25 -6.83
C ALA A 165 14.27 10.74 -6.73
N ARG A 166 13.18 11.19 -7.38
CA ARG A 166 12.68 12.56 -7.30
C ARG A 166 12.23 12.92 -5.88
N MET A 167 11.60 12.00 -5.16
CA MET A 167 11.24 12.18 -3.75
C MET A 167 12.47 12.37 -2.85
N HIS A 168 13.64 11.88 -3.25
CA HIS A 168 14.92 12.09 -2.55
C HIS A 168 15.75 13.25 -3.14
N LEU A 169 15.18 14.04 -4.07
CA LEU A 169 15.86 15.09 -4.82
C LEU A 169 17.13 14.62 -5.57
N ARG A 170 17.20 13.33 -5.91
CA ARG A 170 18.34 12.74 -6.63
C ARG A 170 18.15 12.90 -8.14
N GLN A 171 19.24 13.23 -8.85
CA GLN A 171 19.26 13.32 -10.32
C GLN A 171 19.50 11.97 -11.01
N TYR A 172 19.82 10.93 -10.24
CA TYR A 172 20.07 9.59 -10.75
C TYR A 172 19.30 8.58 -9.91
N VAL A 173 18.74 7.59 -10.61
CA VAL A 173 18.09 6.44 -9.99
C VAL A 173 19.16 5.53 -9.41
N THR A 174 18.93 5.05 -8.19
CA THR A 174 19.80 4.09 -7.50
C THR A 174 19.16 2.71 -7.47
N GLU A 175 19.96 1.67 -7.17
CA GLU A 175 19.43 0.31 -7.04
C GLU A 175 18.30 0.23 -5.99
N ASP A 176 18.37 1.04 -4.94
CA ASP A 176 17.35 1.13 -3.90
C ASP A 176 16.00 1.61 -4.43
N ASP A 177 16.00 2.57 -5.36
CA ASP A 177 14.78 3.07 -6.02
C ASP A 177 14.14 1.99 -6.88
N VAL A 178 14.97 1.24 -7.60
CA VAL A 178 14.54 0.12 -8.44
C VAL A 178 13.95 -1.00 -7.59
N ASN A 179 14.61 -1.35 -6.49
CA ASN A 179 14.10 -2.33 -5.53
C ASN A 179 12.75 -1.91 -4.95
N MET A 180 12.59 -0.63 -4.60
CA MET A 180 11.32 -0.10 -4.11
C MET A 180 10.22 -0.18 -5.18
N ALA A 181 10.52 0.22 -6.42
CA ALA A 181 9.57 0.16 -7.52
C ALA A 181 9.13 -1.28 -7.84
N ILE A 182 10.07 -2.24 -7.85
CA ILE A 182 9.78 -3.66 -8.02
C ILE A 182 8.86 -4.14 -6.90
N ARG A 183 9.17 -3.81 -5.64
CA ARG A 183 8.35 -4.19 -4.48
C ARG A 183 6.93 -3.65 -4.60
N VAL A 184 6.76 -2.38 -4.93
CA VAL A 184 5.43 -1.74 -5.11
C VAL A 184 4.65 -2.41 -6.24
N LEU A 185 5.28 -2.67 -7.39
CA LEU A 185 4.62 -3.36 -8.50
C LEU A 185 4.18 -4.76 -8.09
N LEU A 186 5.05 -5.52 -7.43
CA LEU A 186 4.77 -6.88 -7.00
C LEU A 186 3.64 -6.93 -5.97
N ASP A 187 3.66 -6.06 -4.96
CA ASP A 187 2.58 -6.00 -3.96
C ASP A 187 1.24 -5.64 -4.61
N SER A 188 1.25 -4.68 -5.54
CA SER A 188 0.08 -4.35 -6.35
C SER A 188 -0.42 -5.54 -7.15
N PHE A 189 0.46 -6.19 -7.92
CA PHE A 189 0.12 -7.33 -8.76
C PHE A 189 -0.41 -8.52 -7.95
N ILE A 190 0.32 -8.93 -6.91
CA ILE A 190 -0.02 -10.07 -6.06
C ILE A 190 -1.39 -9.83 -5.40
N SER A 191 -1.71 -8.60 -4.99
CA SER A 191 -3.00 -8.29 -4.36
C SER A 191 -4.21 -8.58 -5.28
N THR A 192 -4.02 -8.52 -6.60
CA THR A 192 -5.08 -8.74 -7.61
C THR A 192 -5.28 -10.21 -8.00
N GLN A 193 -4.36 -11.10 -7.58
CA GLN A 193 -4.42 -12.52 -7.91
C GLN A 193 -5.33 -13.28 -6.95
N LYS A 194 -5.78 -14.48 -7.35
CA LYS A 194 -6.56 -15.38 -6.47
C LYS A 194 -5.74 -15.81 -5.26
N PHE A 195 -6.37 -15.98 -4.10
CA PHE A 195 -5.68 -16.28 -2.83
C PHE A 195 -4.62 -17.40 -2.94
N GLY A 196 -4.94 -18.53 -3.58
CA GLY A 196 -3.97 -19.63 -3.76
C GLY A 196 -2.73 -19.24 -4.57
N VAL A 197 -2.90 -18.43 -5.62
CA VAL A 197 -1.80 -17.93 -6.46
C VAL A 197 -0.98 -16.87 -5.74
N GLN A 198 -1.62 -16.05 -4.89
CA GLN A 198 -0.92 -15.02 -4.11
C GLN A 198 0.19 -15.63 -3.26
N ARG A 199 -0.06 -16.78 -2.64
CA ARG A 199 0.92 -17.46 -1.79
C ARG A 199 2.15 -17.92 -2.60
N THR A 200 1.93 -18.61 -3.71
CA THR A 200 3.01 -19.07 -4.59
C THR A 200 3.83 -17.91 -5.13
N LEU A 201 3.19 -16.83 -5.58
CA LEU A 201 3.91 -15.64 -6.06
C LEU A 201 4.71 -14.95 -4.94
N ARG A 202 4.17 -14.87 -3.72
CA ARG A 202 4.92 -14.31 -2.58
C ARG A 202 6.15 -15.13 -2.25
N GLU A 203 6.07 -16.45 -2.37
CA GLU A 203 7.21 -17.36 -2.18
C GLU A 203 8.26 -17.17 -3.30
N SER A 204 7.83 -17.19 -4.57
CA SER A 204 8.73 -17.01 -5.73
C SER A 204 9.44 -15.65 -5.74
N PHE A 205 8.77 -14.59 -5.29
CA PHE A 205 9.31 -13.23 -5.26
C PHE A 205 9.70 -12.75 -3.85
N LYS A 206 9.85 -13.66 -2.87
CA LYS A 206 10.15 -13.33 -1.46
C LYS A 206 11.29 -12.33 -1.33
N ARG A 207 12.39 -12.54 -2.06
CA ARG A 207 13.60 -11.69 -2.06
C ARG A 207 13.32 -10.22 -2.36
N TYR A 208 12.38 -9.93 -3.26
CA TYR A 208 12.06 -8.55 -3.65
C TYR A 208 11.04 -7.90 -2.70
N ILE A 209 10.13 -8.70 -2.14
CA ILE A 209 9.06 -8.21 -1.25
C ILE A 209 9.58 -7.88 0.16
N THR A 210 10.57 -8.63 0.64
CA THR A 210 11.16 -8.42 1.98
C THR A 210 12.18 -7.28 2.02
N TYR A 211 12.55 -6.73 0.85
CA TYR A 211 13.53 -5.65 0.76
C TYR A 211 13.13 -4.42 1.60
N LYS A 212 14.03 -4.00 2.52
CA LYS A 212 13.84 -2.91 3.49
C LYS A 212 12.50 -2.96 4.24
N LYS A 213 11.93 -4.14 4.48
CA LYS A 213 10.86 -4.25 5.48
C LYS A 213 11.48 -4.05 6.85
N ASP A 214 10.86 -3.17 7.63
CA ASP A 214 11.21 -3.03 9.04
C ASP A 214 11.02 -4.37 9.75
N TYR A 215 12.10 -4.86 10.37
CA TYR A 215 12.11 -6.13 11.08
C TYR A 215 11.17 -6.09 12.27
N ASN A 216 10.93 -4.93 12.88
CA ASN A 216 9.98 -4.77 13.98
C ASN A 216 8.55 -4.95 13.48
N SER A 217 8.21 -4.31 12.37
CA SER A 217 6.93 -4.55 11.68
C SER A 217 6.73 -6.02 11.29
N LEU A 218 7.79 -6.71 10.84
CA LEU A 218 7.73 -8.14 10.52
C LEU A 218 7.52 -9.02 11.75
N LEU A 219 8.26 -8.74 12.83
CA LEU A 219 8.11 -9.41 14.12
C LEU A 219 6.70 -9.22 14.67
N LEU A 220 6.15 -8.01 14.55
CA LEU A 220 4.81 -7.68 15.01
C LEU A 220 3.74 -8.42 14.21
N VAL A 221 3.91 -8.58 12.89
CA VAL A 221 3.00 -9.41 12.07
C VAL A 221 3.05 -10.88 12.52
N LEU A 222 4.24 -11.44 12.76
CA LEU A 222 4.40 -12.81 13.22
C LEU A 222 3.77 -13.03 14.61
N LEU A 223 3.96 -12.08 15.51
CA LEU A 223 3.38 -12.11 16.84
C LEU A 223 1.84 -12.01 16.77
N LYS A 224 1.29 -11.10 15.96
CA LYS A 224 -0.17 -11.01 15.71
C LYS A 224 -0.74 -12.32 15.18
N GLU A 225 -0.05 -12.99 14.26
CA GLU A 225 -0.49 -14.27 13.71
C GLU A 225 -0.50 -15.38 14.77
N LEU A 226 0.52 -15.44 15.63
CA LEU A 226 0.58 -16.39 16.75
C LEU A 226 -0.54 -16.15 17.76
N VAL A 227 -0.77 -14.88 18.14
CA VAL A 227 -1.86 -14.50 19.04
C VAL A 227 -3.22 -14.87 18.45
N LYS A 228 -3.44 -14.63 17.15
CA LYS A 228 -4.68 -14.99 16.45
C LYS A 228 -4.90 -16.50 16.41
N ASN A 229 -3.84 -17.28 16.22
CA ASN A 229 -3.91 -18.74 16.23
C ASN A 229 -4.20 -19.28 17.63
N ALA A 230 -3.55 -18.71 18.66
CA ALA A 230 -3.79 -19.07 20.05
C ALA A 230 -5.24 -18.76 20.47
N LEU A 231 -5.76 -17.58 20.09
CA LEU A 231 -7.16 -17.21 20.31
C LEU A 231 -8.14 -18.20 19.67
N LYS A 232 -7.92 -18.56 18.41
CA LYS A 232 -8.75 -19.55 17.72
C LYS A 232 -8.72 -20.92 18.39
N PHE A 233 -7.55 -21.32 18.90
CA PHE A 233 -7.39 -22.60 19.58
C PHE A 233 -8.17 -22.63 20.89
N GLU A 234 -8.05 -21.56 21.70
CA GLU A 234 -8.81 -21.40 22.94
C GLU A 234 -10.32 -21.37 22.69
N GLU A 235 -10.77 -20.67 21.64
CA GLU A 235 -12.19 -20.61 21.25
C GLU A 235 -12.75 -22.00 20.93
N ILE A 236 -11.97 -22.85 20.24
CA ILE A 236 -12.36 -24.23 19.90
C ILE A 236 -12.45 -25.11 21.15
N ILE A 237 -11.59 -24.89 22.15
CA ILE A 237 -11.55 -25.71 23.38
C ILE A 237 -12.65 -25.31 24.37
N THR A 238 -12.81 -24.01 24.60
CA THR A 238 -13.68 -23.48 25.65
C THR A 238 -15.08 -23.13 25.15
N GLY A 239 -15.28 -23.06 23.83
CA GLY A 239 -16.57 -22.75 23.20
C GLY A 239 -17.03 -21.30 23.36
N SER A 240 -16.24 -20.42 23.99
CA SER A 240 -16.55 -19.00 24.12
C SER A 240 -15.31 -18.15 24.42
N ASN A 241 -15.14 -17.05 23.68
CA ASN A 241 -14.07 -16.05 23.93
C ASN A 241 -14.42 -15.06 25.06
N SER A 242 -15.57 -15.21 25.72
CA SER A 242 -16.16 -14.17 26.58
C SER A 242 -15.48 -13.97 27.95
N GLY A 243 -14.36 -14.64 28.24
CA GLY A 243 -13.65 -14.54 29.53
C GLY A 243 -12.12 -14.45 29.47
N LEU A 244 -11.49 -14.43 28.29
CA LEU A 244 -10.03 -14.33 28.19
C LEU A 244 -9.56 -12.88 28.31
N SER A 245 -8.94 -12.53 29.45
CA SER A 245 -8.28 -11.23 29.66
C SER A 245 -6.81 -11.21 29.23
N SER A 246 -6.20 -12.39 29.03
CA SER A 246 -4.80 -12.53 28.61
C SER A 246 -4.58 -13.82 27.80
N ILE A 247 -3.72 -13.76 26.79
CA ILE A 247 -3.31 -14.91 25.97
C ILE A 247 -1.81 -15.12 26.17
N GLU A 248 -1.42 -16.33 26.56
CA GLU A 248 -0.01 -16.69 26.67
C GLU A 248 0.50 -17.29 25.35
N VAL A 249 1.54 -16.68 24.78
CA VAL A 249 2.24 -17.20 23.59
C VAL A 249 3.68 -17.53 23.99
N LYS A 250 4.10 -18.78 23.76
CA LYS A 250 5.47 -19.21 24.07
C LYS A 250 6.48 -18.53 23.15
N ILE A 251 7.55 -18.02 23.74
CA ILE A 251 8.64 -17.34 23.02
C ILE A 251 9.33 -18.29 22.02
N GLU A 252 9.41 -19.59 22.33
CA GLU A 252 10.01 -20.61 21.46
C GLU A 252 9.29 -20.75 20.11
N GLU A 253 7.96 -20.59 20.08
CA GLU A 253 7.18 -20.64 18.84
C GLU A 253 7.48 -19.44 17.94
N LEU A 254 7.61 -18.25 18.54
CA LEU A 254 8.02 -17.04 17.83
C LEU A 254 9.43 -17.20 17.25
N GLN A 255 10.39 -17.68 18.06
CA GLN A 255 11.76 -17.91 17.61
C GLN A 255 11.83 -18.93 16.46
N THR A 256 11.02 -19.98 16.49
CA THR A 256 10.96 -20.99 15.43
C THR A 256 10.43 -20.39 14.13
N LYS A 257 9.31 -19.65 14.17
CA LYS A 257 8.75 -18.96 12.99
C LYS A 257 9.71 -17.92 12.41
N VAL A 258 10.41 -17.17 13.27
CA VAL A 258 11.39 -16.16 12.84
C VAL A 258 12.58 -16.82 12.13
N LYS A 259 13.11 -17.94 12.65
CA LYS A 259 14.21 -18.69 12.01
C LYS A 259 13.86 -19.19 10.61
N PHE A 260 12.63 -19.67 10.39
CA PHE A 260 12.16 -20.08 9.06
C PHE A 260 11.99 -18.92 8.07
N MET A 261 11.93 -17.67 8.55
CA MET A 261 11.66 -16.52 7.70
C MET A 261 12.92 -15.73 7.33
N LEU A 262 13.91 -15.69 8.23
CA LEU A 262 15.19 -15.00 8.06
C LEU A 262 16.23 -15.77 7.22
N PHE A 263 16.02 -17.07 7.00
CA PHE A 263 16.77 -17.91 6.05
C PHE A 263 15.89 -18.27 4.84
#